data_AF-A0AAU8FCK2-F1
#
_entry.id   AF-A0AAU8FCK2-F1
#
_cell.length_a   1.000
_cell.length_b   1.000
_cell.length_c   1.000
_cell.angle_alpha   90.00
_cell.angle_beta   90.00
_cell.angle_gamma   90.00
#
_symmetry.space_group_name_H-M   'P 1'
#
loop_
_entity.id
_entity.type
_entity.pdbx_description
1 polymer ?
#
loop_
_entity_poly.entity_id
_entity_poly.type
_entity_poly.pdbx_seq_one_letter_code
_entity_poly.pdbx_strand_id
1 'polypeptide(L)' 'MSFSRAETLINKLISNRISEGELAELLAGITDEEERKKYADALEIYFNRLLNENGSGDGAGT' A
#
# COMPACT_ATOMS: atom_id res chain seq x y z
N MET A 1 8.38 -21.68 -10.98
CA MET A 1 8.91 -21.21 -9.68
C MET A 1 7.73 -20.74 -8.86
N SER A 2 7.59 -21.20 -7.61
CA SER A 2 6.57 -20.67 -6.70
C SER A 2 7.09 -19.36 -6.14
N PHE A 3 6.36 -18.26 -6.36
CA PHE A 3 6.68 -16.98 -5.75
C PHE A 3 6.58 -17.09 -4.23
N SER A 4 7.47 -16.40 -3.50
CA SER A 4 7.33 -16.30 -2.04
C SER A 4 6.05 -15.52 -1.70
N ARG A 5 5.48 -15.77 -0.52
CA ARG A 5 4.27 -15.07 -0.05
C ARG A 5 4.49 -13.55 -0.01
N ALA A 6 5.65 -13.12 0.49
CA ALA A 6 6.03 -11.71 0.53
C ALA A 6 6.09 -11.08 -0.87
N GLU A 7 6.67 -11.77 -1.85
CA GLU A 7 6.78 -11.27 -3.22
C GLU A 7 5.40 -11.15 -3.91
N THR A 8 4.50 -12.08 -3.60
CA THR A 8 3.10 -12.02 -4.06
C THR A 8 2.37 -10.81 -3.47
N LEU A 9 2.57 -10.53 -2.18
CA LEU A 9 1.97 -9.40 -1.48
C LEU A 9 2.51 -8.05 -2.00
N ILE A 10 3.83 -7.95 -2.25
CA ILE A 10 4.44 -6.76 -2.83
C ILE A 10 3.91 -6.49 -4.25
N ASN A 11 3.81 -7.52 -5.09
CA ASN A 11 3.25 -7.37 -6.44
C ASN A 11 1.79 -6.90 -6.42
N LYS A 12 1.00 -7.37 -5.45
CA LYS A 12 -0.37 -6.90 -5.22
C LYS A 12 -0.42 -5.45 -4.75
N LEU A 13 0.47 -5.05 -3.85
CA LEU A 13 0.58 -3.66 -3.36
C LEU A 13 0.88 -2.71 -4.53
N ILE A 14 1.90 -3.03 -5.34
CA ILE A 14 2.29 -2.22 -6.51
C ILE A 14 1.15 -2.14 -7.54
N SER A 15 0.39 -3.22 -7.71
CA SER A 15 -0.75 -3.25 -8.64
C SER A 15 -2.04 -2.65 -8.08
N ASN A 16 -2.01 -2.07 -6.88
CA ASN A 16 -3.18 -1.56 -6.15
C ASN A 16 -4.31 -2.61 -5.99
N ARG A 17 -3.93 -3.87 -5.76
CA ARG A 17 -4.83 -5.02 -5.57
C ARG A 17 -4.65 -5.72 -4.22
N ILE A 18 -3.87 -5.12 -3.32
CA ILE A 18 -3.68 -5.67 -1.98
C ILE A 18 -4.92 -5.37 -1.13
N SER A 19 -5.38 -6.37 -0.39
CA SER A 19 -6.45 -6.17 0.60
C SER A 19 -5.88 -5.68 1.93
N GLU A 20 -6.73 -5.12 2.79
CA GLU A 20 -6.34 -4.64 4.13
C GLU A 20 -5.65 -5.74 4.96
N GLY A 21 -6.21 -6.96 4.99
CA GLY A 21 -5.62 -8.08 5.72
C GLY A 21 -4.29 -8.55 5.15
N GLU A 22 -4.12 -8.50 3.82
CA GLU A 22 -2.86 -8.82 3.15
C GLU A 22 -1.78 -7.76 3.37
N LEU A 23 -2.19 -6.50 3.46
CA LEU A 23 -1.31 -5.41 3.85
C LEU A 23 -0.86 -5.56 5.30
N ALA A 24 -1.79 -5.89 6.21
CA ALA A 24 -1.46 -6.17 7.61
C ALA A 24 -0.50 -7.36 7.75
N GLU A 25 -0.68 -8.43 6.96
CA GLU A 25 0.25 -9.56 6.89
C GLU A 25 1.64 -9.13 6.41
N LEU A 26 1.71 -8.36 5.32
CA LEU A 26 2.96 -7.84 4.78
C LEU A 26 3.71 -6.99 5.81
N LEU A 27 2.98 -6.15 6.56
CA LEU A 27 3.52 -5.28 7.59
C LEU A 27 3.89 -6.03 8.87
N ALA A 28 3.17 -7.10 9.22
CA ALA A 28 3.49 -7.95 10.37
C ALA A 28 4.79 -8.74 10.18
N GLY A 29 5.18 -8.99 8.93
CA GLY A 29 6.50 -9.53 8.59
C GLY A 29 7.66 -8.57 8.87
N ILE A 30 7.38 -7.29 9.12
CA ILE A 30 8.34 -6.26 9.51
C ILE A 30 8.41 -6.26 11.04
N THR A 31 9.35 -7.04 11.58
CA THR A 31 9.45 -7.31 13.02
C THR A 31 10.06 -6.15 13.81
N ASP A 32 10.76 -5.23 13.14
CA ASP A 32 11.32 -4.06 13.79
C ASP A 32 10.27 -2.94 13.91
N GLU A 33 10.04 -2.48 15.13
CA GLU A 33 9.00 -1.51 15.45
C GLU A 33 9.30 -0.11 14.87
N GLU A 34 10.58 0.27 14.76
CA GLU A 34 10.98 1.53 14.12
C GLU A 34 10.83 1.45 12.60
N GLU A 35 11.17 0.32 11.99
CA GLU A 35 10.93 0.10 10.55
C GLU A 35 9.44 0.06 10.24
N ARG A 36 8.64 -0.67 11.03
CA ARG A 36 7.18 -0.77 10.85
C ARG A 36 6.52 0.61 10.84
N LYS A 37 6.95 1.52 11.72
CA LYS A 37 6.44 2.90 11.76
C LYS A 37 6.82 3.69 10.51
N LYS A 38 8.07 3.60 10.05
CA LYS A 38 8.54 4.26 8.81
C LYS A 38 7.77 3.78 7.58
N TYR A 39 7.49 2.48 7.49
CA TYR A 39 6.69 1.91 6.40
C TYR A 39 5.22 2.34 6.47
N ALA A 40 4.62 2.37 7.66
CA ALA A 40 3.25 2.86 7.85
C ALA A 40 3.11 4.33 7.41
N ASP A 41 4.02 5.22 7.86
CA ASP A 41 4.01 6.64 7.49
C ASP A 41 4.15 6.82 5.96
N ALA A 42 5.07 6.07 5.33
CA ALA A 42 5.27 6.14 3.88
C ALA A 42 4.04 5.67 3.07
N LEU A 43 3.36 4.62 3.55
CA LEU A 43 2.14 4.11 2.92
C LEU A 43 0.96 5.07 3.10
N GLU A 44 0.81 5.68 4.27
CA GLU A 44 -0.23 6.67 4.51
C GLU A 44 -0.08 7.88 3.56
N ILE A 45 1.14 8.38 3.37
CA ILE A 45 1.44 9.45 2.41
C ILE A 45 1.06 9.00 0.99
N TYR A 46 1.43 7.79 0.59
CA TYR A 46 1.12 7.24 -0.74
C TYR A 46 -0.39 7.11 -0.97
N PHE A 47 -1.13 6.58 -0.01
CA PHE A 47 -2.58 6.45 -0.11
C PHE A 47 -3.28 7.81 -0.15
N ASN A 48 -2.88 8.75 0.70
CA ASN A 48 -3.41 10.12 0.67
C ASN A 48 -3.16 10.79 -0.68
N ARG A 49 -1.99 10.55 -1.28
CA ARG A 49 -1.68 11.02 -2.63
C ARG A 49 -2.58 10.38 -3.69
N LEU A 50 -2.73 9.05 -3.68
CA LEU A 50 -3.63 8.34 -4.60
C LEU A 50 -5.09 8.81 -4.48
N LEU A 51 -5.57 9.04 -3.26
CA LEU A 51 -6.92 9.56 -3.02
C LEU A 51 -7.09 10.98 -3.58
N ASN A 52 -6.08 11.83 -3.45
CA ASN A 52 -6.10 13.18 -4.03
C ASN A 52 -6.00 13.16 -5.56
N GLU A 53 -5.21 12.24 -6.13
CA GLU A 53 -5.07 12.06 -7.57
C GLU A 53 -6.36 11.52 -8.20
N ASN A 54 -7.06 10.58 -7.53
CA ASN A 54 -8.35 10.06 -7.99
C ASN A 54 -9.54 10.96 -7.61
N GLY A 55 -9.42 11.80 -6.58
CA GLY A 55 -10.45 12.75 -6.14
C GLY A 55 -10.51 14.04 -6.98
N SER A 56 -9.48 14.30 -7.80
CA SER A 56 -9.42 15.47 -8.71
C SER A 56 -10.07 15.22 -10.08
N GLY A 57 -10.79 14.09 -10.23
CA GLY A 57 -11.43 13.67 -11.48
C GLY A 57 -12.92 14.01 -11.64
N ASP A 58 -13.55 14.68 -10.68
CA ASP A 58 -14.95 15.11 -10.79
C ASP A 58 -15.04 16.62 -10.51
N GLY A 59 -15.04 17.43 -11.59
CA GLY A 59 -15.24 18.88 -11.48
C GLY A 59 -14.37 19.76 -12.36
N ALA A 60 -14.28 19.49 -13.66
CA ALA A 60 -13.96 20.53 -14.65
C ALA A 60 -14.90 20.39 -15.86
N GLY A 61 -16.21 20.45 -15.57
CA GLY A 61 -17.19 20.91 -16.52
C GLY A 61 -17.50 22.37 -16.20
N THR A 62 -16.95 23.28 -17.00
CA THR A 62 -17.57 24.48 -17.63
C THR A 62 -16.51 25.18 -18.46
#